data_AF-A0AAU6KVW4-F1
#
_entry.id   AF-A0AAU6KVW4-F1
#
_cell.length_a   1.000
_cell.length_b   1.000
_cell.length_c   1.000
_cell.angle_alpha   90.00
_cell.angle_beta   90.00
_cell.angle_gamma   90.00
#
_symmetry.space_group_name_H-M   'P 1'
#
loop_
_entity.id
_entity.type
_entity.pdbx_description
1 polymer ?
#
loop_
_entity_poly.entity_id
_entity_poly.type
_entity_poly.pdbx_seq_one_letter_code
_entity_poly.pdbx_strand_id
1 'polypeptide(L)'
;MSPLMTAADQNASSSITGAAVVSVCALVFTVSSFWWINARQGRLKTWEPHSFAAIFNYSLVRLRLPLVLHNTGAKPIVVQDLRLTFPDEPASHLPLLWMYSPSRLQPEPDEELKLPAGFVVAGREAQQLFIELEAPFPGLLPEARDYKAQIQVRVGHRKGWRPLLTFTLRTTNIIDPDRYAVYNNAPLELTKEDQQKADAALLELLDNQGKDASAQGGTTQRDSSSDDGNAGTDL
;
A
#
# COMPACT_ATOMS: atom_id res chain seq x y z
N MET A 1 12.62 -9.05 -86.76
CA MET A 1 13.10 -8.03 -85.81
C MET A 1 12.04 -6.94 -85.73
N SER A 2 11.40 -6.55 -84.64
CA SER A 2 11.45 -6.93 -83.21
C SER A 2 10.20 -6.34 -82.51
N PRO A 3 9.09 -7.08 -82.36
CA PRO A 3 7.98 -6.66 -81.48
C PRO A 3 8.02 -7.33 -80.08
N LEU A 4 8.82 -8.39 -79.92
CA LEU A 4 8.93 -9.16 -78.68
C LEU A 4 9.75 -8.44 -77.60
N MET A 5 10.69 -7.58 -78.00
CA MET A 5 11.58 -6.83 -77.11
C MET A 5 10.82 -5.67 -76.43
N THR A 6 9.94 -5.00 -77.17
CA THR A 6 9.14 -3.86 -76.68
C THR A 6 8.10 -4.25 -75.63
N ALA A 7 7.49 -5.44 -75.74
CA ALA A 7 6.53 -5.93 -74.75
C ALA A 7 7.22 -6.38 -73.44
N ALA A 8 8.43 -6.94 -73.54
CA ALA A 8 9.23 -7.31 -72.38
C ALA A 8 9.68 -6.06 -71.59
N ASP A 9 10.10 -5.00 -72.28
CA ASP A 9 10.51 -3.73 -71.66
C ASP A 9 9.34 -3.00 -70.96
N GLN A 10 8.13 -3.06 -71.53
CA GLN A 10 6.94 -2.47 -70.92
C GLN A 10 6.48 -3.23 -69.66
N ASN A 11 6.51 -4.56 -69.69
CA ASN A 11 6.17 -5.39 -68.51
C ASN A 11 7.22 -5.24 -67.40
N ALA A 12 8.51 -5.20 -67.76
CA ALA A 12 9.59 -4.94 -66.81
C ALA A 12 9.44 -3.56 -66.14
N SER A 13 9.20 -2.51 -66.91
CA SER A 13 9.02 -1.14 -66.40
C SER A 13 7.80 -1.02 -65.46
N SER A 14 6.68 -1.66 -65.82
CA SER A 14 5.46 -1.69 -65.01
C SER A 14 5.67 -2.46 -63.69
N SER A 15 6.38 -3.59 -63.75
CA SER A 15 6.70 -4.40 -62.57
C SER A 15 7.69 -3.72 -61.62
N ILE A 16 8.68 -2.97 -62.14
CA ILE A 16 9.62 -2.16 -61.34
C ILE A 16 8.88 -1.02 -60.64
N THR A 17 7.93 -0.38 -61.31
CA THR A 17 7.11 0.68 -60.71
C THR A 17 6.20 0.12 -59.63
N GLY A 18 5.59 -1.04 -59.86
CA GLY A 18 4.80 -1.74 -58.83
C GLY A 18 5.62 -2.15 -57.61
N ALA A 19 6.79 -2.77 -57.82
CA ALA A 19 7.71 -3.16 -56.75
C ALA A 19 8.23 -1.95 -55.96
N ALA A 20 8.54 -0.84 -56.65
CA ALA A 20 8.98 0.40 -56.01
C ALA A 20 7.89 0.98 -55.11
N VAL A 21 6.63 1.03 -55.57
CA VAL A 21 5.50 1.51 -54.76
C VAL A 21 5.32 0.64 -53.51
N VAL A 22 5.33 -0.69 -53.67
CA VAL A 22 5.21 -1.62 -52.52
C VAL A 22 6.36 -1.43 -51.54
N SER A 23 7.59 -1.27 -52.02
CA SER A 23 8.76 -1.02 -51.18
C SER A 23 8.64 0.29 -50.40
N VAL A 24 8.18 1.37 -51.04
CA VAL A 24 7.98 2.67 -50.39
C VAL A 24 6.87 2.58 -49.33
N CYS A 25 5.73 1.96 -49.65
CA CYS A 25 4.65 1.75 -48.69
C CYS A 25 5.11 0.91 -47.49
N ALA A 26 5.86 -0.16 -47.73
CA ALA A 26 6.42 -1.00 -46.67
C ALA A 26 7.40 -0.23 -45.77
N LEU A 27 8.26 0.62 -46.36
CA LEU A 27 9.18 1.46 -45.60
C LEU A 27 8.44 2.48 -44.73
N VAL A 28 7.46 3.20 -45.30
CA VAL A 28 6.64 4.16 -44.55
C VAL A 28 5.92 3.45 -43.41
N PHE A 29 5.26 2.33 -43.68
CA PHE A 29 4.57 1.54 -42.65
C PHE A 29 5.52 1.12 -41.53
N THR A 30 6.73 0.67 -41.86
CA THR A 30 7.73 0.23 -40.89
C THR A 30 8.21 1.39 -40.01
N VAL A 31 8.57 2.52 -40.61
CA VAL A 31 9.03 3.72 -39.88
C VAL A 31 7.92 4.28 -38.99
N SER A 32 6.70 4.41 -39.52
CA SER A 32 5.55 4.88 -38.76
C SER A 32 5.23 3.95 -37.60
N SER A 33 5.24 2.63 -37.82
CA SER A 33 4.99 1.63 -36.77
C SER A 33 6.06 1.67 -35.68
N PHE A 34 7.33 1.78 -36.08
CA PHE A 34 8.46 1.89 -35.16
C PHE A 34 8.31 3.12 -34.25
N TRP A 35 8.02 4.29 -34.82
CA TRP A 35 7.83 5.52 -34.05
C TRP A 35 6.62 5.43 -33.13
N TRP A 36 5.51 4.91 -33.64
CA TRP A 36 4.28 4.75 -32.86
C TRP A 36 4.46 3.85 -31.63
N ILE A 37 5.24 2.76 -31.75
CA ILE A 37 5.49 1.82 -30.66
C ILE A 37 6.51 2.36 -29.66
N ASN A 38 7.50 3.15 -30.09
CA ASN A 38 8.60 3.59 -29.23
C ASN A 38 8.45 5.02 -28.68
N ALA A 39 7.55 5.85 -29.23
CA ALA A 39 7.37 7.22 -28.78
C ALA A 39 6.33 7.37 -27.65
N ARG A 40 5.54 6.33 -27.37
CA ARG A 40 4.44 6.36 -26.40
C ARG A 40 4.96 6.49 -24.98
N GLN A 41 4.50 7.55 -24.30
CA GLN A 41 4.70 7.74 -22.88
C GLN A 41 3.86 6.72 -22.10
N GLY A 42 4.51 5.99 -21.21
CA GLY A 42 3.84 5.02 -20.34
C GLY A 42 3.11 5.67 -19.17
N ARG A 43 2.50 4.80 -18.37
CA ARG A 43 2.05 5.08 -17.00
C ARG A 43 2.74 4.11 -16.06
N LEU A 44 3.03 4.56 -14.85
CA LEU A 44 3.45 3.67 -13.77
C LEU A 44 2.23 2.91 -13.24
N LYS A 45 2.42 1.61 -13.03
CA LYS A 45 1.50 0.73 -12.32
C LYS A 45 2.23 0.07 -11.16
N THR A 46 1.51 -0.22 -10.10
CA THR A 46 1.95 -1.05 -8.97
C THR A 46 0.75 -1.83 -8.46
N TRP A 47 1.01 -2.80 -7.58
CA TRP A 47 0.01 -3.70 -7.02
C TRP A 47 0.02 -3.64 -5.50
N GLU A 48 -1.06 -4.14 -4.89
CA GLU A 48 -1.20 -4.22 -3.45
C GLU A 48 -0.07 -5.05 -2.84
N PRO A 49 0.66 -4.50 -1.84
CA PRO A 49 1.69 -5.26 -1.16
C PRO A 49 1.04 -6.38 -0.34
N HIS A 50 1.57 -7.60 -0.45
CA HIS A 50 1.09 -8.75 0.32
C HIS A 50 1.59 -8.73 1.77
N SER A 51 2.64 -7.97 2.06
CA SER A 51 3.22 -7.84 3.39
C SER A 51 3.72 -6.42 3.58
N PHE A 52 3.79 -5.97 4.82
CA PHE A 52 4.34 -4.67 5.16
C PHE A 52 5.08 -4.79 6.49
N ALA A 53 6.02 -3.88 6.74
CA ALA A 53 6.57 -3.70 8.08
C ALA A 53 5.98 -2.44 8.70
N ALA A 54 5.75 -2.47 10.00
CA ALA A 54 5.19 -1.33 10.69
C ALA A 54 5.72 -1.17 12.11
N ILE A 55 5.76 0.07 12.54
CA ILE A 55 5.79 0.48 13.94
C ILE A 55 4.81 1.66 14.09
N PHE A 56 3.91 1.54 15.06
CA PHE A 56 2.88 2.50 15.39
C PHE A 56 2.99 2.79 16.88
N ASN A 57 3.56 3.93 17.24
CA ASN A 57 3.61 4.38 18.64
C ASN A 57 3.01 5.79 18.76
N TYR A 58 2.84 6.26 20.00
CA TYR A 58 2.25 7.58 20.29
C TYR A 58 3.05 8.79 19.75
N SER A 59 4.23 8.58 19.19
CA SER A 59 5.11 9.63 18.64
C SER A 59 5.33 9.53 17.13
N LEU A 60 5.14 8.35 16.55
CA LEU A 60 5.65 7.97 15.24
C LEU A 60 4.72 6.94 14.60
N VAL A 61 4.39 7.20 13.33
CA VAL A 61 3.86 6.18 12.44
C VAL A 61 4.89 5.93 11.35
N ARG A 62 5.38 4.69 11.25
CA ARG A 62 6.31 4.28 10.20
C ARG A 62 5.85 2.99 9.55
N LEU A 63 5.78 3.04 8.23
CA LEU A 63 5.39 1.92 7.36
C LEU A 63 6.47 1.64 6.34
N ARG A 64 6.87 0.38 6.21
CA ARG A 64 7.76 -0.08 5.15
C ARG A 64 7.00 -0.98 4.19
N LEU A 65 6.91 -0.58 2.92
CA LEU A 65 6.12 -1.26 1.90
C LEU A 65 7.02 -1.82 0.79
N PRO A 66 6.85 -3.09 0.39
CA PRO A 66 7.44 -3.62 -0.83
C PRO A 66 6.57 -3.21 -2.02
N LEU A 67 7.10 -2.40 -2.93
CA LEU A 67 6.41 -1.97 -4.14
C LEU A 67 7.09 -2.52 -5.39
N VAL A 68 6.30 -2.78 -6.42
CA VAL A 68 6.78 -3.13 -7.75
C VAL A 68 6.23 -2.09 -8.73
N LEU A 69 7.10 -1.21 -9.22
CA LEU A 69 6.73 -0.16 -10.16
C LEU A 69 7.00 -0.63 -11.59
N HIS A 70 5.95 -0.84 -12.36
CA HIS A 70 6.03 -1.20 -13.77
C HIS A 70 5.71 -0.02 -14.67
N ASN A 71 6.61 0.28 -15.61
CA ASN A 71 6.38 1.26 -16.66
C ASN A 71 5.77 0.61 -17.90
N THR A 72 4.50 0.94 -18.16
CA THR A 72 3.73 0.38 -19.29
C THR A 72 4.13 0.89 -20.68
N GLY A 73 4.97 1.93 -20.77
CA GLY A 73 5.36 2.54 -22.05
C GLY A 73 6.82 2.35 -22.39
N ALA A 74 7.23 2.85 -23.56
CA ALA A 74 8.59 2.71 -24.06
C ALA A 74 9.57 3.76 -23.50
N LYS A 75 9.05 4.95 -23.15
CA LYS A 75 9.87 6.03 -22.59
C LYS A 75 10.09 5.82 -21.10
N PRO A 76 11.33 6.02 -20.58
CA PRO A 76 11.61 5.92 -19.17
C PRO A 76 10.78 6.93 -18.36
N ILE A 77 10.43 6.55 -17.13
CA ILE A 77 9.73 7.44 -16.19
C ILE A 77 10.64 7.67 -14.98
N VAL A 78 11.00 8.94 -14.77
CA VAL A 78 11.68 9.38 -13.56
C VAL A 78 10.65 9.49 -12.43
N VAL A 79 10.83 8.70 -11.37
CA VAL A 79 10.13 8.84 -10.09
C VAL A 79 10.93 9.80 -9.23
N GLN A 80 10.30 10.90 -8.80
CA GLN A 80 10.94 11.93 -8.00
C GLN A 80 10.67 11.75 -6.52
N ASP A 81 9.46 11.33 -6.17
CA ASP A 81 9.01 11.29 -4.78
C ASP A 81 7.77 10.39 -4.61
N LEU A 82 7.56 9.89 -3.40
CA LEU A 82 6.46 9.01 -2.99
C LEU A 82 5.90 9.46 -1.65
N ARG A 83 4.59 9.32 -1.47
CA ARG A 83 3.94 9.54 -0.18
C ARG A 83 2.72 8.64 -0.02
N LEU A 84 2.31 8.40 1.22
CA LEU A 84 1.10 7.67 1.55
C LEU A 84 0.10 8.59 2.22
N THR A 85 -1.16 8.49 1.81
CA THR A 85 -2.29 9.24 2.35
C THR A 85 -3.43 8.29 2.71
N PHE A 86 -4.23 8.65 3.70
CA PHE A 86 -5.44 7.92 4.08
C PHE A 86 -6.67 8.77 3.72
N PRO A 87 -7.18 8.68 2.48
CA PRO A 87 -8.20 9.60 1.97
C PRO A 87 -9.54 9.57 2.74
N ASP A 88 -9.87 8.43 3.36
CA ASP A 88 -11.12 8.26 4.09
C ASP A 88 -10.97 8.61 5.58
N GLU A 89 -9.77 9.03 6.02
CA GLU A 89 -9.45 9.32 7.42
C GLU A 89 -9.38 10.83 7.69
N PRO A 90 -10.44 11.45 8.21
CA PRO A 90 -10.47 12.90 8.44
C PRO A 90 -9.48 13.37 9.49
N ALA A 91 -9.07 12.49 10.42
CA ALA A 91 -8.04 12.76 11.41
C ALA A 91 -6.61 12.74 10.82
N SER A 92 -6.43 12.08 9.66
CA SER A 92 -5.13 11.94 8.99
C SER A 92 -4.82 13.16 8.12
N HIS A 93 -4.42 14.24 8.77
CA HIS A 93 -4.11 15.51 8.13
C HIS A 93 -2.69 15.56 7.52
N LEU A 94 -1.81 14.63 7.89
CA LEU A 94 -0.43 14.56 7.40
C LEU A 94 -0.21 13.29 6.56
N PRO A 95 0.31 13.41 5.32
CA PRO A 95 0.77 12.25 4.58
C PRO A 95 2.01 11.64 5.25
N LEU A 96 2.16 10.32 5.17
CA LEU A 96 3.44 9.68 5.46
C LEU A 96 4.37 9.93 4.28
N LEU A 97 5.54 10.51 4.57
CA LEU A 97 6.51 10.94 3.59
C LEU A 97 7.58 9.85 3.39
N TRP A 98 8.09 9.73 2.17
CA TRP A 98 9.17 8.80 1.89
C TRP A 98 10.48 9.27 2.54
N MET A 99 10.92 8.52 3.55
CA MET A 99 12.12 8.84 4.33
C MET A 99 13.32 8.00 3.94
N TYR A 100 13.12 6.71 3.62
CA TYR A 100 14.22 5.79 3.31
C TYR A 100 13.85 4.77 2.22
N SER A 101 14.89 4.21 1.58
CA SER A 101 14.79 3.19 0.52
C SER A 101 15.56 1.91 0.89
N PRO A 102 15.12 1.21 1.94
CA PRO A 102 15.80 0.03 2.45
C PRO A 102 15.86 -1.12 1.43
N SER A 103 16.69 -2.12 1.73
CA SER A 103 16.88 -3.29 0.87
C SER A 103 15.86 -4.40 1.09
N ARG A 104 15.19 -4.40 2.26
CA ARG A 104 14.30 -5.46 2.73
C ARG A 104 13.28 -4.95 3.75
N LEU A 105 12.24 -5.75 4.06
CA LEU A 105 11.21 -5.36 5.05
C LEU A 105 11.72 -5.36 6.48
N GLN A 106 12.52 -6.35 6.87
CA GLN A 106 13.00 -6.46 8.24
C GLN A 106 14.35 -5.74 8.38
N PRO A 107 14.46 -4.70 9.23
CA PRO A 107 15.70 -3.97 9.41
C PRO A 107 16.82 -4.90 9.89
N GLU A 108 18.01 -4.79 9.29
CA GLU A 108 19.24 -5.35 9.84
C GLU A 108 19.78 -4.41 10.94
N PRO A 109 20.44 -4.93 11.98
CA PRO A 109 21.14 -4.08 12.94
C PRO A 109 22.14 -3.12 12.28
N ASP A 110 22.78 -3.55 11.19
CA ASP A 110 23.81 -2.80 10.46
C ASP A 110 23.33 -2.30 9.07
N GLU A 111 22.01 -2.19 8.84
CA GLU A 111 21.49 -1.74 7.54
C GLU A 111 21.82 -0.25 7.31
N GLU A 112 22.57 0.05 6.24
CA GLU A 112 22.85 1.42 5.83
C GLU A 112 21.55 2.12 5.38
N LEU A 113 21.22 3.23 6.04
CA LEU A 113 20.05 4.04 5.72
C LEU A 113 20.21 4.74 4.37
N LYS A 114 19.54 4.22 3.34
CA LYS A 114 19.47 4.86 2.03
C LYS A 114 18.43 5.98 2.02
N LEU A 115 18.89 7.21 1.93
CA LEU A 115 18.04 8.39 1.76
C LEU A 115 17.18 8.30 0.49
N PRO A 116 16.05 9.03 0.43
CA PRO A 116 15.16 8.98 -0.72
C PRO A 116 15.85 9.67 -1.89
N ALA A 117 16.07 8.92 -2.96
CA ALA A 117 16.70 9.41 -4.18
C ALA A 117 15.80 9.09 -5.36
N GLY A 118 15.51 10.10 -6.18
CA GLY A 118 14.74 9.89 -7.41
C GLY A 118 15.41 8.85 -8.30
N PHE A 119 14.61 8.00 -8.93
CA PHE A 119 15.10 6.87 -9.74
C PHE A 119 14.32 6.76 -11.04
N VAL A 120 14.83 5.92 -11.95
CA VAL A 120 14.26 5.75 -13.29
C VAL A 120 13.69 4.35 -13.45
N VAL A 121 12.42 4.26 -13.80
CA VAL A 121 11.82 3.01 -14.27
C VAL A 121 11.92 3.00 -15.79
N ALA A 122 12.79 2.14 -16.33
CA ALA A 122 12.98 1.99 -17.76
C ALA A 122 11.70 1.57 -18.48
N GLY A 123 11.64 1.79 -19.79
CA GLY A 123 10.45 1.48 -20.59
C GLY A 123 10.18 -0.03 -20.63
N ARG A 124 8.93 -0.44 -20.42
CA ARG A 124 8.49 -1.85 -20.42
C ARG A 124 9.19 -2.71 -19.36
N GLU A 125 9.74 -2.09 -18.34
CA GLU A 125 10.41 -2.77 -17.23
C GLU A 125 9.69 -2.52 -15.90
N ALA A 126 9.92 -3.42 -14.96
CA ALA A 126 9.46 -3.33 -13.59
C ALA A 126 10.65 -3.23 -12.64
N GLN A 127 10.51 -2.38 -11.63
CA GLN A 127 11.50 -2.23 -10.57
C GLN A 127 10.85 -2.51 -9.22
N GLN A 128 11.43 -3.43 -8.47
CA GLN A 128 11.06 -3.68 -7.08
C GLN A 128 11.85 -2.75 -6.17
N LEU A 129 11.17 -2.19 -5.17
CA LEU A 129 11.73 -1.31 -4.16
C LEU A 129 11.01 -1.51 -2.83
N PHE A 130 11.75 -1.37 -1.74
CA PHE A 130 11.16 -1.20 -0.42
C PHE A 130 11.23 0.27 -0.07
N ILE A 131 10.09 0.85 0.30
CA ILE A 131 10.01 2.26 0.69
C ILE A 131 9.59 2.34 2.15
N GLU A 132 10.28 3.20 2.90
CA GLU A 132 9.90 3.53 4.26
C GLU A 132 9.25 4.91 4.28
N LEU A 133 8.03 4.93 4.82
CA LEU A 133 7.11 6.06 4.85
C LEU A 133 6.86 6.43 6.31
N GLU A 134 7.01 7.70 6.65
CA GLU A 134 6.96 8.16 8.04
C GLU A 134 6.16 9.45 8.21
N ALA A 135 5.46 9.57 9.33
CA ALA A 135 4.92 10.84 9.82
C ALA A 135 4.99 10.90 11.35
N PRO A 136 5.23 12.10 11.94
CA PRO A 136 5.05 12.30 13.37
C PRO A 136 3.58 12.12 13.76
N PHE A 137 3.34 11.61 14.96
CA PHE A 137 2.00 11.59 15.57
C PHE A 137 1.51 13.04 15.83
N PRO A 138 0.21 13.37 15.68
CA PRO A 138 -0.95 12.49 15.48
C PRO A 138 -1.40 12.42 14.01
N GLY A 139 -0.68 11.69 13.16
CA GLY A 139 -1.07 11.48 11.76
C GLY A 139 -2.09 10.36 11.52
N LEU A 140 -2.17 9.35 12.41
CA LEU A 140 -3.11 8.22 12.35
C LEU A 140 -3.23 7.63 13.76
N LEU A 141 -4.44 7.45 14.28
CA LEU A 141 -4.66 6.61 15.46
C LEU A 141 -4.69 5.16 14.99
N PRO A 142 -3.78 4.29 15.46
CA PRO A 142 -3.75 2.89 15.05
C PRO A 142 -4.90 2.14 15.74
N GLU A 143 -6.10 2.26 15.17
CA GLU A 143 -7.17 1.33 15.49
C GLU A 143 -6.91 0.04 14.71
N ALA A 144 -7.19 -1.11 15.32
CA ALA A 144 -7.10 -2.39 14.64
C ALA A 144 -8.28 -2.53 13.66
N ARG A 145 -8.15 -1.94 12.46
CA ARG A 145 -9.19 -1.93 11.42
C ARG A 145 -8.59 -1.86 10.01
N ASP A 146 -9.45 -1.96 9.02
CA ASP A 146 -9.02 -1.81 7.63
C ASP A 146 -8.99 -0.34 7.22
N TYR A 147 -7.82 0.13 6.78
CA TYR A 147 -7.63 1.49 6.28
C TYR A 147 -7.53 1.49 4.77
N LYS A 148 -8.25 2.40 4.11
CA LYS A 148 -8.00 2.67 2.70
C LYS A 148 -6.78 3.56 2.58
N ALA A 149 -5.70 2.99 2.07
CA ALA A 149 -4.41 3.64 1.91
C ALA A 149 -4.19 3.99 0.44
N GLN A 150 -3.66 5.18 0.16
CA GLN A 150 -3.33 5.61 -1.19
C GLN A 150 -1.87 6.04 -1.30
N ILE A 151 -1.12 5.34 -2.14
CA ILE A 151 0.23 5.72 -2.55
C ILE A 151 0.10 6.75 -3.65
N GLN A 152 0.76 7.89 -3.44
CA GLN A 152 0.88 8.94 -4.44
C GLN A 152 2.33 9.07 -4.89
N VAL A 153 2.51 9.40 -6.16
CA VAL A 153 3.82 9.53 -6.80
C VAL A 153 3.95 10.88 -7.47
N ARG A 154 5.15 11.44 -7.42
CA ARG A 154 5.59 12.57 -8.23
C ARG A 154 6.54 12.06 -9.31
N VAL A 155 6.28 12.41 -10.57
CA VAL A 155 7.07 11.93 -11.72
C VAL A 155 7.62 13.09 -12.53
N GLY A 156 8.80 12.94 -13.14
CA GLY A 156 9.51 14.04 -13.79
C GLY A 156 8.81 14.65 -15.02
N HIS A 157 7.99 13.86 -15.73
CA HIS A 157 7.33 14.31 -16.97
C HIS A 157 5.95 14.95 -16.75
N ARG A 158 5.48 15.08 -15.49
CA ARG A 158 4.17 15.61 -15.14
C ARG A 158 4.23 16.43 -13.85
N LYS A 159 3.47 17.52 -13.79
CA LYS A 159 3.35 18.31 -12.56
C LYS A 159 2.37 17.65 -11.58
N GLY A 160 2.62 17.86 -10.29
CA GLY A 160 1.76 17.49 -9.16
C GLY A 160 1.87 16.02 -8.71
N TRP A 161 1.30 15.77 -7.53
CA TRP A 161 1.10 14.43 -6.99
C TRP A 161 0.01 13.69 -7.75
N ARG A 162 0.19 12.38 -7.95
CA ARG A 162 -0.80 11.54 -8.62
C ARG A 162 -1.03 10.24 -7.86
N PRO A 163 -2.26 9.75 -7.80
CA PRO A 163 -2.52 8.43 -7.25
C PRO A 163 -1.81 7.37 -8.11
N LEU A 164 -1.05 6.51 -7.44
CA LEU A 164 -0.34 5.39 -8.03
C LEU A 164 -1.07 4.07 -7.73
N LEU A 165 -1.48 3.89 -6.47
CA LEU A 165 -2.23 2.74 -5.98
C LEU A 165 -3.14 3.16 -4.84
N THR A 166 -4.35 2.60 -4.82
CA THR A 166 -5.20 2.57 -3.64
C THR A 166 -5.41 1.12 -3.25
N PHE A 167 -5.22 0.81 -1.98
CA PHE A 167 -5.29 -0.55 -1.44
C PHE A 167 -5.80 -0.53 0.00
N THR A 168 -6.14 -1.69 0.53
CA THR A 168 -6.54 -1.85 1.94
C THR A 168 -5.31 -2.19 2.78
N LEU A 169 -4.95 -1.31 3.70
CA LEU A 169 -3.96 -1.58 4.75
C LEU A 169 -4.69 -2.20 5.94
N ARG A 170 -4.42 -3.47 6.21
CA ARG A 170 -5.10 -4.25 7.25
C ARG A 170 -4.30 -4.17 8.54
N THR A 171 -4.56 -3.14 9.36
CA THR A 171 -3.85 -2.97 10.64
C THR A 171 -4.35 -3.93 11.72
N THR A 172 -5.49 -4.60 11.49
CA THR A 172 -5.97 -5.74 12.29
C THR A 172 -4.93 -6.86 12.43
N ASN A 173 -4.04 -7.01 11.44
CA ASN A 173 -2.97 -8.00 11.46
C ASN A 173 -1.75 -7.59 12.31
N ILE A 174 -1.77 -6.38 12.89
CA ILE A 174 -0.69 -5.86 13.73
C ILE A 174 -0.90 -6.36 15.16
N ILE A 175 0.00 -7.23 15.60
CA ILE A 175 -0.07 -7.86 16.94
C ILE A 175 0.66 -7.01 17.99
N ASP A 176 1.79 -6.40 17.61
CA ASP A 176 2.66 -5.62 18.51
C ASP A 176 2.97 -4.26 17.87
N PRO A 177 2.10 -3.24 18.04
CA PRO A 177 2.23 -1.97 17.34
C PRO A 177 3.48 -1.17 17.76
N ASP A 178 3.91 -1.29 19.02
CA ASP A 178 5.05 -0.54 19.54
C ASP A 178 6.41 -1.09 19.08
N ARG A 179 6.42 -2.30 18.50
CA ARG A 179 7.62 -2.94 17.97
C ARG A 179 7.62 -2.96 16.45
N TYR A 180 8.78 -2.67 15.88
CA TYR A 180 8.99 -2.86 14.45
C TYR A 180 8.92 -4.34 14.08
N ALA A 181 7.89 -4.73 13.33
CA ALA A 181 7.70 -6.09 12.87
C ALA A 181 7.08 -6.15 11.47
N VAL A 182 7.18 -7.32 10.84
CA VAL A 182 6.62 -7.60 9.52
C VAL A 182 5.28 -8.31 9.67
N TYR A 183 4.29 -7.83 8.93
CA TYR A 183 2.91 -8.27 8.97
C TYR A 183 2.43 -8.69 7.57
N ASN A 184 1.48 -9.61 7.52
CA ASN A 184 0.78 -9.98 6.30
C ASN A 184 -0.34 -8.94 6.04
N ASN A 185 -0.54 -8.55 4.79
CA ASN A 185 -1.65 -7.69 4.38
C ASN A 185 -2.83 -8.48 3.81
N ALA A 186 -2.86 -9.81 3.93
CA ALA A 186 -3.99 -10.63 3.53
C ALA A 186 -5.20 -10.42 4.46
N PRO A 187 -6.43 -10.56 3.94
CA PRO A 187 -7.62 -10.59 4.79
C PRO A 187 -7.52 -11.75 5.79
N LEU A 188 -7.94 -11.50 7.04
CA LEU A 188 -8.08 -12.56 8.04
C LEU A 188 -9.22 -13.48 7.62
N GLU A 189 -8.90 -14.73 7.31
CA GLU A 189 -9.90 -15.78 7.15
C GLU A 189 -10.27 -16.29 8.55
N LEU A 190 -11.38 -15.79 9.10
CA LEU A 190 -11.93 -16.34 10.34
C LEU A 190 -12.50 -17.72 10.04
N THR A 191 -11.85 -18.77 10.57
CA THR A 191 -12.39 -20.12 10.45
C THR A 191 -13.56 -20.32 11.41
N LYS A 192 -14.39 -21.35 11.15
CA LYS A 192 -15.48 -21.71 12.08
C LYS A 192 -14.95 -22.10 13.46
N GLU A 193 -13.74 -22.64 13.53
CA GLU A 193 -13.07 -23.01 14.77
C GLU A 193 -12.68 -21.77 15.58
N ASP A 194 -12.19 -20.72 14.91
CA ASP A 194 -11.87 -19.44 15.55
C ASP A 194 -13.12 -18.77 16.13
N GLN A 195 -14.24 -18.84 15.41
CA GLN A 195 -15.53 -18.35 15.91
C GLN A 195 -15.99 -19.12 17.16
N GLN A 196 -15.96 -20.46 17.11
CA GLN A 196 -16.34 -21.27 18.27
C GLN A 196 -15.45 -21.01 19.48
N LYS A 197 -14.15 -20.81 19.27
CA LYS A 197 -13.20 -20.48 20.33
C LYS A 197 -13.46 -19.10 20.91
N ALA A 198 -13.79 -18.11 20.09
CA ALA A 198 -14.16 -16.78 20.53
C ALA A 198 -15.48 -16.78 21.32
N ASP A 199 -16.49 -17.51 20.86
CA ASP A 199 -17.78 -17.67 21.54
C ASP A 199 -17.62 -18.37 22.90
N ALA A 200 -16.78 -19.41 22.96
CA ALA A 200 -16.45 -20.11 24.20
C ALA A 200 -15.74 -19.18 25.21
N ALA A 201 -14.77 -18.39 24.75
CA ALA A 201 -14.06 -17.43 25.60
C ALA A 201 -14.99 -16.30 26.10
N LEU A 202 -15.93 -15.85 25.26
CA LEU A 202 -16.93 -14.85 25.64
C LEU A 202 -17.85 -15.39 26.76
N LEU A 203 -18.31 -16.64 26.63
CA LEU A 203 -19.12 -17.29 27.65
C LEU A 203 -18.37 -17.45 28.98
N GLU A 204 -17.08 -17.80 28.93
CA GLU A 204 -16.22 -17.89 30.13
C GLU A 204 -16.07 -16.53 30.83
N LEU A 205 -15.86 -15.45 30.07
CA LEU A 205 -15.78 -14.10 30.63
C LEU A 205 -17.09 -13.64 31.28
N LEU A 206 -18.24 -13.96 30.68
CA LEU A 206 -19.56 -13.63 31.22
C LEU A 206 -19.84 -14.41 32.52
N ASP A 207 -19.48 -15.69 32.57
CA ASP A 207 -19.65 -16.51 33.79
C ASP A 207 -18.76 -16.01 34.94
N ASN A 208 -17.52 -15.61 34.64
CA ASN A 208 -16.62 -15.02 35.62
C ASN A 208 -17.14 -13.67 36.15
N GLN A 209 -17.68 -12.79 35.29
CA GLN A 209 -18.30 -11.54 35.75
C GLN A 209 -19.56 -11.77 36.60
N GLY A 210 -20.36 -12.80 36.30
CA GLY A 210 -21.54 -13.16 37.10
C GLY A 210 -21.17 -13.68 38.49
N LYS A 211 -20.05 -14.41 38.61
CA LYS A 211 -19.51 -14.89 39.89
C LYS A 211 -18.93 -13.75 40.73
N ASP A 212 -18.20 -12.82 40.12
CA ASP A 212 -17.63 -11.67 40.82
C ASP A 212 -18.71 -10.69 41.31
N ALA A 213 -19.78 -10.49 40.53
CA ALA A 213 -20.94 -9.69 40.94
C ALA A 213 -21.75 -10.34 42.07
N SER A 214 -21.82 -11.68 42.11
CA SER A 214 -22.52 -12.41 43.18
C SER A 214 -21.71 -12.47 44.49
N ALA A 215 -20.38 -12.39 44.42
CA ALA A 215 -19.52 -12.36 45.59
C ALA A 215 -19.52 -11.01 46.34
N GLN A 216 -19.81 -9.89 45.67
CA GLN A 216 -19.88 -8.56 46.30
C GLN A 216 -21.22 -8.25 47.03
N GLY A 217 -22.24 -9.09 46.88
CA GLY A 217 -23.57 -8.86 47.47
C GLY A 217 -23.77 -9.35 48.91
N GLY A 218 -22.73 -9.91 49.55
CA GLY A 218 -22.91 -10.80 50.70
C GLY A 218 -22.16 -10.44 51.99
N THR A 219 -22.02 -9.17 52.41
CA THR A 219 -21.67 -8.90 53.82
C THR A 219 -22.06 -7.50 54.33
N THR A 220 -23.34 -7.27 54.64
CA THR A 220 -23.72 -6.28 55.68
C THR A 220 -24.91 -6.81 56.47
N GLN A 221 -24.64 -7.67 57.45
CA GLN A 221 -25.54 -7.87 58.58
C GLN A 221 -24.80 -7.39 59.82
N ARG A 222 -25.23 -6.23 60.35
CA ARG A 222 -24.84 -5.79 61.69
C ARG A 222 -26.06 -5.26 62.40
N ASP A 223 -26.29 -5.87 63.55
CA ASP A 223 -27.51 -5.84 64.33
C ASP A 223 -27.91 -4.44 64.80
N SER A 224 -29.21 -4.20 64.69
CA SER A 224 -29.94 -3.21 65.46
C SER A 224 -30.12 -3.70 66.90
N SER A 225 -29.43 -3.07 67.85
CA SER A 225 -29.86 -3.05 69.26
C SER A 225 -29.99 -1.60 69.72
N SER A 226 -31.23 -1.15 69.82
CA SER A 226 -31.65 0.05 70.53
C SER A 226 -31.42 -0.10 72.03
N ASP A 227 -30.75 0.87 72.65
CA ASP A 227 -30.84 1.13 74.09
C ASP A 227 -30.88 2.65 74.31
N ASP A 228 -32.04 3.12 74.75
CA ASP A 228 -32.31 4.49 75.21
C ASP A 228 -31.98 4.57 76.70
N GLY A 229 -31.10 5.49 77.11
CA GLY A 229 -30.66 5.62 78.50
C GLY A 229 -29.99 6.94 78.86
N ASN A 230 -30.82 7.95 79.08
CA ASN A 230 -30.63 9.22 79.80
C ASN A 230 -29.52 9.29 80.90
N ALA A 231 -28.66 10.32 80.82
CA ALA A 231 -28.14 11.22 81.90
C ALA A 231 -26.97 12.03 81.29
N GLY A 232 -26.84 13.36 81.35
CA GLY A 232 -27.16 14.29 82.43
C GLY A 232 -25.98 14.40 83.40
N THR A 233 -25.01 15.30 83.16
CA THR A 233 -24.32 16.21 84.11
C THR A 233 -23.00 16.78 83.56
N ASP A 234 -22.94 18.12 83.49
CA ASP A 234 -21.87 19.05 83.91
C ASP A 234 -20.40 18.59 83.98
N LEU A 235 -19.53 19.22 83.17
CA LEU A 235 -18.66 20.37 83.53
C LEU A 235 -17.81 20.81 82.32
#